data_AF-M6DEW3-F1
#
_entry.id   AF-M6DEW3-F1
#
_cell.length_a   1.000
_cell.length_b   1.000
_cell.length_c   1.000
_cell.angle_alpha   90.00
_cell.angle_beta   90.00
_cell.angle_gamma   90.00
#
_symmetry.space_group_name_H-M   'P 1'
#
loop_
_entity.id
_entity.type
_entity.pdbx_description
1 polymer ?
#
loop_
_entity_poly.entity_id
_entity_poly.type
_entity_poly.pdbx_seq_one_letter_code
_entity_poly.pdbx_strand_id
1 'polypeptide(L)'
;MNTEIDNGIITSYSSFLKKSRKQLGQFENFILKLHDSNIRSILHIRDDLDIALLDMSLSEKAYEIENRFTSGVGYIDFPLILRFKKVNSARSYKVTEKGFLKRVRKEESKSKFIYLFEELLGISESSICLAIVLFNNSGKIMKDRYRLLLVDAEKIEVIENHEKIWESHFDNQYLDIYREYRYTFPELLTKNGA
;
A
#
# COMPACT_ATOMS: atom_id res chain seq x y z
N MET A 1 -7.36 10.93 -27.01
CA MET A 1 -6.75 12.08 -26.32
C MET A 1 -5.83 11.52 -25.27
N ASN A 2 -4.51 11.58 -25.48
CA ASN A 2 -3.56 11.35 -24.40
C ASN A 2 -3.57 12.63 -23.57
N THR A 3 -4.30 12.61 -22.46
CA THR A 3 -4.17 13.65 -21.45
C THR A 3 -2.81 13.42 -20.81
N GLU A 4 -1.79 14.11 -21.31
CA GLU A 4 -0.52 14.19 -20.59
C GLU A 4 -0.82 14.77 -19.21
N ILE A 5 -0.44 14.04 -18.17
CA ILE A 5 -0.58 14.54 -16.81
C ILE A 5 0.35 15.74 -16.70
N ASP A 6 -0.21 16.89 -16.33
CA ASP A 6 0.56 18.12 -16.14
C ASP A 6 1.70 17.86 -15.14
N ASN A 7 2.95 18.08 -15.60
CA ASN A 7 4.17 17.96 -14.80
C ASN A 7 4.07 18.80 -13.50
N GLY A 8 3.31 19.90 -13.51
CA GLY A 8 3.03 20.71 -12.33
C GLY A 8 2.27 19.97 -11.24
N ILE A 9 1.31 19.10 -11.60
CA ILE A 9 0.54 18.30 -10.65
C ILE A 9 1.44 17.26 -9.97
N ILE A 10 2.26 16.55 -10.75
CA ILE A 10 3.17 15.52 -10.23
C ILE A 10 4.23 16.15 -9.32
N THR A 11 4.81 17.28 -9.73
CA THR A 11 5.81 18.00 -8.91
C THR A 11 5.19 18.51 -7.60
N SER A 12 3.96 19.02 -7.65
CA SER A 12 3.23 19.51 -6.48
C SER A 12 2.93 18.37 -5.51
N TYR A 13 2.46 17.22 -6.01
CA TYR A 13 2.16 16.06 -5.17
C TYR A 13 3.43 15.43 -4.58
N SER A 14 4.51 15.30 -5.35
CA SER A 14 5.83 14.87 -4.84
C SER A 14 6.33 15.79 -3.72
N SER A 15 6.15 17.11 -3.88
CA SER A 15 6.52 18.08 -2.86
C SER A 15 5.65 17.96 -1.60
N PHE A 16 4.36 17.71 -1.77
CA PHE A 16 3.42 17.45 -0.67
C PHE A 16 3.80 16.17 0.10
N LEU A 17 4.09 15.07 -0.59
CA LEU A 17 4.56 13.82 0.03
C LEU A 17 5.85 14.05 0.82
N LYS A 18 6.85 14.73 0.24
CA LYS A 18 8.13 15.06 0.90
C LYS A 18 7.93 15.86 2.19
N LYS A 19 7.01 16.83 2.20
CA LYS A 19 6.68 17.63 3.41
C LYS A 19 5.95 16.82 4.48
N SER A 20 5.18 15.81 4.09
CA SER A 20 4.33 15.00 4.98
C SER A 20 5.07 13.85 5.65
N ARG A 21 6.25 13.48 5.13
CA ARG A 21 7.12 12.37 5.58
C ARG A 21 7.17 12.15 7.08
N LYS A 22 7.59 13.18 7.83
CA LYS A 22 7.77 13.10 9.29
C LYS A 22 6.49 12.67 10.03
N GLN A 23 5.33 13.11 9.56
CA GLN A 23 4.04 12.80 10.19
C GLN A 23 3.54 11.39 9.84
N LEU A 24 3.98 10.80 8.72
CA LEU A 24 3.68 9.42 8.34
C LEU A 24 4.44 8.37 9.18
N GLY A 25 5.51 8.78 9.87
CA GLY A 25 6.34 7.88 10.66
C GLY A 25 6.89 6.74 9.81
N GLN A 26 6.80 5.49 10.28
CA GLN A 26 7.29 4.33 9.53
C GLN A 26 6.52 4.06 8.23
N PHE A 27 5.28 4.54 8.10
CA PHE A 27 4.48 4.32 6.90
C PHE A 27 5.08 4.98 5.66
N GLU A 28 5.94 6.00 5.81
CA GLU A 28 6.63 6.62 4.67
C GLU A 28 7.44 5.60 3.84
N ASN A 29 7.93 4.54 4.46
CA ASN A 29 8.72 3.49 3.83
C ASN A 29 7.88 2.51 3.00
N PHE A 30 6.56 2.66 3.03
CA PHE A 30 5.61 1.78 2.35
C PHE A 30 4.82 2.51 1.26
N ILE A 31 4.92 3.85 1.20
CA ILE A 31 4.30 4.67 0.16
C ILE A 31 4.74 4.16 -1.22
N LEU A 32 3.77 3.86 -2.08
CA LEU A 32 3.89 3.33 -3.45
C LEU A 32 4.62 1.98 -3.56
N LYS A 33 4.73 1.22 -2.46
CA LYS A 33 5.44 -0.07 -2.43
C LYS A 33 4.56 -1.26 -2.08
N LEU A 34 3.28 -1.03 -1.78
CA LEU A 34 2.33 -2.09 -1.42
C LEU A 34 1.47 -2.57 -2.61
N HIS A 35 1.83 -2.20 -3.84
CA HIS A 35 1.13 -2.68 -5.04
C HIS A 35 1.11 -4.21 -5.10
N ASP A 36 -0.02 -4.74 -5.56
CA ASP A 36 -0.38 -6.17 -5.60
C ASP A 36 -0.36 -6.91 -4.25
N SER A 37 -0.26 -6.20 -3.13
CA SER A 37 -0.21 -6.85 -1.82
C SER A 37 -1.54 -7.53 -1.47
N ASN A 38 -1.47 -8.78 -1.02
CA ASN A 38 -2.64 -9.56 -0.70
C ASN A 38 -3.21 -9.16 0.67
N ILE A 39 -4.41 -8.58 0.70
CA ILE A 39 -5.09 -8.26 1.96
C ILE A 39 -5.68 -9.54 2.55
N ARG A 40 -5.19 -9.89 3.73
CA ARG A 40 -5.66 -11.03 4.52
C ARG A 40 -6.89 -10.68 5.33
N SER A 41 -6.93 -9.48 5.92
CA SER A 41 -8.11 -9.00 6.64
C SER A 41 -8.14 -7.49 6.78
N ILE A 42 -9.35 -6.95 6.94
CA ILE A 42 -9.60 -5.56 7.34
C ILE A 42 -10.50 -5.65 8.58
N LEU A 43 -10.01 -5.21 9.73
CA LEU A 43 -10.67 -5.38 11.02
C LEU A 43 -10.82 -4.05 11.73
N HIS A 44 -12.03 -3.74 12.17
CA HIS A 44 -12.27 -2.65 13.12
C HIS A 44 -12.10 -3.16 14.54
N ILE A 45 -11.18 -2.57 15.31
CA ILE A 45 -10.90 -2.92 16.70
C ILE A 45 -11.05 -1.66 17.54
N ARG A 46 -12.21 -1.53 18.22
CA ARG A 46 -12.59 -0.31 18.94
C ARG A 46 -12.56 0.90 17.99
N ASP A 47 -11.72 1.89 18.29
CA ASP A 47 -11.56 3.10 17.50
C ASP A 47 -10.47 2.97 16.42
N ASP A 48 -9.83 1.80 16.28
CA ASP A 48 -8.78 1.56 15.30
C ASP A 48 -9.28 0.74 14.11
N LEU A 49 -8.56 0.84 12.99
CA LEU A 49 -8.72 -0.01 11.81
C LEU A 49 -7.38 -0.69 11.49
N ASP A 50 -7.38 -2.01 11.46
CA ASP A 50 -6.22 -2.80 11.04
C ASP A 50 -6.43 -3.35 9.64
N ILE A 51 -5.45 -3.17 8.76
CA ILE A 51 -5.36 -3.85 7.47
C ILE A 51 -4.15 -4.76 7.52
N ALA A 52 -4.40 -6.07 7.61
CA ALA A 52 -3.34 -7.08 7.55
C ALA A 52 -3.16 -7.55 6.10
N LEU A 53 -1.92 -7.51 5.61
CA LEU A 53 -1.60 -7.86 4.23
C LEU A 53 -0.23 -8.56 4.12
N LEU A 54 0.02 -9.17 2.96
CA LEU A 54 1.34 -9.67 2.57
C LEU A 54 1.92 -8.76 1.50
N ASP A 55 3.13 -8.26 1.75
CA ASP A 55 3.90 -7.40 0.84
C ASP A 55 4.43 -8.23 -0.34
N MET A 56 3.58 -8.37 -1.36
CA MET A 56 3.91 -9.14 -2.56
C MET A 56 5.01 -8.47 -3.36
N SER A 57 5.09 -7.13 -3.32
CA SER A 57 6.15 -6.38 -3.99
C SER A 57 7.52 -6.73 -3.42
N LEU A 58 7.66 -6.90 -2.10
CA LEU A 58 8.92 -7.35 -1.49
C LEU A 58 9.18 -8.83 -1.77
N SER A 59 8.16 -9.68 -1.72
CA SER A 59 8.29 -11.10 -2.08
C SER A 59 8.79 -11.30 -3.52
N GLU A 60 8.31 -10.51 -4.47
CA GLU A 60 8.81 -10.51 -5.85
C GLU A 60 10.28 -10.10 -5.92
N LYS A 61 10.71 -9.11 -5.13
CA LYS A 61 12.11 -8.67 -5.14
C LYS A 61 13.03 -9.76 -4.57
N ALA A 62 12.59 -10.45 -3.51
CA ALA A 62 13.29 -11.61 -2.98
C ALA A 62 13.41 -12.70 -4.06
N TYR A 63 12.31 -13.04 -4.74
CA TYR A 63 12.30 -14.03 -5.81
C TYR A 63 13.22 -13.66 -7.00
N GLU A 64 13.30 -12.38 -7.38
CA GLU A 64 14.22 -11.91 -8.41
C GLU A 64 15.70 -12.12 -8.03
N ILE A 65 16.05 -11.85 -6.78
CA ILE A 65 17.40 -12.08 -6.26
C ILE A 65 17.70 -13.58 -6.25
N GLU A 66 16.76 -14.39 -5.78
CA GLU A 66 16.92 -15.84 -5.72
C GLU A 66 17.22 -16.44 -7.09
N ASN A 67 16.42 -16.09 -8.11
CA ASN A 67 16.60 -16.59 -9.47
C ASN A 67 17.92 -16.15 -10.10
N ARG A 68 18.45 -14.99 -9.69
CA ARG A 68 19.71 -14.46 -10.24
C ARG A 68 20.94 -15.01 -9.53
N PHE A 69 20.88 -15.26 -8.23
CA PHE A 69 22.08 -15.45 -7.41
C PHE A 69 22.10 -16.72 -6.57
N THR A 70 20.97 -17.43 -6.43
CA THR A 70 20.86 -18.62 -5.56
C THR A 70 20.31 -19.83 -6.32
N SER A 71 20.57 -21.04 -5.81
CA SER A 71 20.06 -22.29 -6.39
C SER A 71 18.62 -22.60 -5.94
N GLY A 72 17.71 -21.63 -6.03
CA GLY A 72 16.26 -21.82 -5.93
C GLY A 72 15.73 -22.20 -4.54
N VAL A 73 15.76 -21.26 -3.60
CA VAL A 73 14.92 -21.35 -2.40
C VAL A 73 13.51 -20.88 -2.76
N GLY A 74 12.49 -21.41 -2.06
CA GLY A 74 11.09 -21.20 -2.37
C GLY A 74 10.58 -19.80 -2.01
N TYR A 75 9.36 -19.49 -2.48
CA TYR A 75 8.67 -18.22 -2.25
C TYR A 75 8.58 -17.86 -0.76
N ILE A 76 8.96 -16.62 -0.41
CA ILE A 76 8.91 -16.09 0.96
C ILE A 76 7.80 -15.05 1.12
N ASP A 77 7.06 -15.13 2.22
CA ASP A 77 5.99 -14.20 2.57
C ASP A 77 6.49 -13.10 3.53
N PHE A 78 6.13 -11.85 3.24
CA PHE A 78 6.42 -10.67 4.07
C PHE A 78 5.13 -10.09 4.66
N PRO A 79 4.69 -10.54 5.84
CA PRO A 79 3.46 -10.06 6.48
C PRO A 79 3.65 -8.70 7.17
N LEU A 80 2.67 -7.81 6.99
CA LEU A 80 2.58 -6.56 7.74
C LEU A 80 1.13 -6.21 8.12
N ILE A 81 1.01 -5.33 9.12
CA ILE A 81 -0.26 -4.71 9.51
C ILE A 81 -0.10 -3.20 9.40
N LEU A 82 -0.98 -2.57 8.61
CA LEU A 82 -1.22 -1.13 8.66
C LEU A 82 -2.33 -0.88 9.69
N ARG A 83 -1.98 -0.24 10.80
CA ARG A 83 -2.91 0.12 11.87
C ARG A 83 -3.20 1.61 11.83
N PHE A 84 -4.43 1.96 11.49
CA PHE A 84 -4.95 3.31 11.55
C PHE A 84 -5.51 3.55 12.95
N LYS A 85 -4.89 4.45 13.71
CA LYS A 85 -5.22 4.73 15.10
C LYS A 85 -6.28 5.82 15.19
N LYS A 86 -7.28 5.64 16.07
CA LYS A 86 -8.35 6.61 16.32
C LYS A 86 -8.97 7.14 15.01
N VAL A 87 -9.63 6.23 14.33
CA VAL A 87 -10.25 6.44 13.04
C VAL A 87 -11.49 7.32 13.20
N ASN A 88 -11.42 8.54 12.67
CA ASN A 88 -12.56 9.44 12.58
C ASN A 88 -13.60 8.91 11.59
N SER A 89 -13.13 8.35 10.47
CA SER A 89 -14.00 7.80 9.42
C SER A 89 -13.25 6.76 8.57
N ALA A 90 -13.86 5.60 8.37
CA ALA A 90 -13.47 4.64 7.34
C ALA A 90 -14.68 4.30 6.45
N ARG A 91 -14.56 4.53 5.14
CA ARG A 91 -15.66 4.36 4.19
C ARG A 91 -15.17 3.61 2.95
N SER A 92 -15.89 2.54 2.59
CA SER A 92 -15.63 1.77 1.38
C SER A 92 -16.68 2.07 0.31
N TYR A 93 -16.22 2.23 -0.93
CA TYR A 93 -17.03 2.48 -2.11
C TYR A 93 -16.70 1.46 -3.20
N LYS A 94 -17.71 1.00 -3.93
CA LYS A 94 -17.60 0.33 -5.22
C LYS A 94 -17.38 1.39 -6.30
N VAL A 95 -16.43 1.14 -7.19
CA VAL A 95 -16.29 1.92 -8.42
C VAL A 95 -17.05 1.21 -9.52
N THR A 96 -18.08 1.85 -10.05
CA THR A 96 -18.89 1.28 -11.13
C THR A 96 -18.13 1.30 -12.45
N GLU A 97 -18.56 0.50 -13.43
CA GLU A 97 -18.04 0.54 -14.81
C GLU A 97 -18.02 1.95 -15.45
N LYS A 98 -18.91 2.85 -15.00
CA LYS A 98 -18.98 4.25 -15.46
C LYS A 98 -18.16 5.23 -14.60
N GLY A 99 -17.39 4.75 -13.64
CA GLY A 99 -16.57 5.57 -12.73
C GLY A 99 -17.31 6.15 -11.52
N PHE A 100 -18.62 5.94 -11.36
CA PHE A 100 -19.35 6.42 -10.18
C PHE A 100 -18.99 5.64 -8.92
N LEU A 101 -18.97 6.33 -7.77
CA LEU A 101 -18.77 5.75 -6.45
C LEU A 101 -20.11 5.36 -5.81
N LYS A 102 -20.26 4.09 -5.43
CA LYS A 102 -21.41 3.59 -4.65
C LYS A 102 -20.95 3.06 -3.31
N ARG A 103 -21.52 3.58 -2.22
CA ARG A 103 -21.14 3.17 -0.86
C ARG A 103 -21.41 1.67 -0.64
N VAL A 104 -20.45 0.98 -0.05
CA VAL A 104 -20.51 -0.45 0.27
C VAL A 104 -21.17 -0.66 1.63
N ARG A 105 -22.08 -1.63 1.72
CA ARG A 105 -22.65 -2.06 3.01
C ARG A 105 -21.63 -2.90 3.77
N LYS A 106 -21.63 -2.82 5.11
CA LYS A 106 -20.66 -3.52 5.99
C LYS A 106 -20.55 -5.02 5.70
N GLU A 107 -21.61 -5.65 5.23
CA GLU A 107 -21.69 -7.10 4.95
C GLU A 107 -20.83 -7.58 3.77
N GLU A 108 -20.49 -6.69 2.83
CA GLU A 108 -19.69 -7.04 1.64
C GLU A 108 -18.17 -6.97 1.87
N SER A 109 -17.75 -6.68 3.10
CA SER A 109 -16.34 -6.51 3.50
C SER A 109 -15.53 -7.82 3.59
N LYS A 110 -16.18 -8.99 3.53
CA LYS A 110 -15.54 -10.31 3.63
C LYS A 110 -14.83 -10.79 2.35
N SER A 111 -14.55 -9.89 1.41
CA SER A 111 -13.92 -10.27 0.14
C SER A 111 -12.40 -10.37 0.28
N LYS A 112 -11.77 -11.26 -0.50
CA LYS A 112 -10.32 -11.26 -0.71
C LYS A 112 -9.97 -10.05 -1.57
N PHE A 113 -9.18 -9.14 -1.03
CA PHE A 113 -8.76 -7.91 -1.72
C PHE A 113 -7.27 -7.96 -2.04
N ILE A 114 -6.92 -7.34 -3.16
CA ILE A 114 -5.55 -6.96 -3.49
C ILE A 114 -5.43 -5.46 -3.27
N TYR A 115 -4.36 -5.03 -2.61
CA TYR A 115 -3.98 -3.65 -2.46
C TYR A 115 -3.30 -3.19 -3.76
N LEU A 116 -3.89 -2.24 -4.47
CA LEU A 116 -3.31 -1.77 -5.73
C LEU A 116 -2.51 -0.51 -5.52
N PHE A 117 -3.09 0.49 -4.87
CA PHE A 117 -2.51 1.82 -4.82
C PHE A 117 -3.08 2.61 -3.66
N GLU A 118 -2.34 3.61 -3.22
CA GLU A 118 -2.77 4.57 -2.24
C GLU A 118 -2.38 6.00 -2.58
N GLU A 119 -3.24 6.91 -2.16
CA GLU A 119 -3.04 8.34 -2.32
C GLU A 119 -3.25 9.03 -0.97
N LEU A 120 -2.24 9.80 -0.56
CA LEU A 120 -2.37 10.68 0.59
C LEU A 120 -3.19 11.89 0.17
N LEU A 121 -4.43 11.98 0.63
CA LEU A 121 -5.35 13.07 0.27
C LEU A 121 -5.11 14.32 1.11
N GLY A 122 -4.58 14.16 2.31
CA GLY A 122 -4.34 15.27 3.22
C GLY A 122 -3.68 14.81 4.52
N ILE A 123 -2.94 15.73 5.13
CA ILE A 123 -2.30 15.53 6.43
C ILE A 123 -2.38 16.83 7.24
N SER A 124 -2.68 16.69 8.52
CA SER A 124 -2.67 17.77 9.51
C SER A 124 -2.08 17.26 10.82
N GLU A 125 -2.04 18.10 11.84
CA GLU A 125 -1.55 17.70 13.18
C GLU A 125 -2.43 16.63 13.83
N SER A 126 -3.69 16.49 13.42
CA SER A 126 -4.69 15.61 14.05
C SER A 126 -5.32 14.60 13.10
N SER A 127 -4.90 14.55 11.83
CA SER A 127 -5.54 13.69 10.83
C SER A 127 -4.60 13.36 9.67
N ILE A 128 -4.67 12.10 9.24
CA ILE A 128 -4.08 11.55 8.03
C ILE A 128 -5.23 10.97 7.22
N CYS A 129 -5.46 11.54 6.04
CA CYS A 129 -6.49 11.10 5.09
C CYS A 129 -5.85 10.31 3.96
N LEU A 130 -6.13 9.01 3.90
CA LEU A 130 -5.61 8.09 2.89
C LEU A 130 -6.75 7.52 2.06
N ALA A 131 -6.59 7.55 0.74
CA ALA A 131 -7.36 6.76 -0.20
C ALA A 131 -6.59 5.50 -0.55
N ILE A 132 -7.23 4.33 -0.48
CA ILE A 132 -6.64 3.05 -0.87
C ILE A 132 -7.53 2.42 -1.93
N VAL A 133 -6.94 2.12 -3.09
CA VAL A 133 -7.57 1.39 -4.17
C VAL A 133 -7.36 -0.10 -3.96
N LEU A 134 -8.45 -0.84 -3.90
CA LEU A 134 -8.47 -2.28 -3.72
C LEU A 134 -9.10 -2.97 -4.92
N PHE A 135 -8.67 -4.19 -5.20
CA PHE A 135 -9.29 -5.05 -6.20
C PHE A 135 -9.86 -6.31 -5.57
N ASN A 136 -11.14 -6.59 -5.83
CA ASN A 136 -11.80 -7.81 -5.36
C ASN A 136 -11.35 -9.01 -6.21
N ASN A 137 -10.53 -9.88 -5.62
CA ASN A 137 -10.01 -11.08 -6.26
C ASN A 137 -10.69 -12.36 -5.77
N SER A 138 -12.02 -12.34 -5.62
CA SER A 138 -12.79 -13.50 -5.13
C SER A 138 -12.90 -14.67 -6.12
N GLY A 139 -12.20 -14.65 -7.25
CA GLY A 139 -12.20 -15.70 -8.29
C GLY A 139 -13.53 -15.85 -9.05
N LYS A 140 -14.62 -15.24 -8.56
CA LYS A 140 -15.93 -15.18 -9.23
C LYS A 140 -15.97 -14.00 -10.19
N ILE A 141 -16.62 -14.18 -11.34
CA ILE A 141 -16.93 -13.07 -12.25
C ILE A 141 -17.89 -12.12 -11.52
N MET A 142 -17.36 -10.98 -11.08
CA MET A 142 -18.10 -9.96 -10.35
C MET A 142 -18.00 -8.64 -11.10
N LYS A 143 -19.12 -7.94 -11.24
CA LYS A 143 -19.13 -6.54 -11.70
C LYS A 143 -18.56 -5.63 -10.64
N ASP A 144 -18.03 -4.49 -11.06
CA ASP A 144 -17.48 -3.46 -10.17
C ASP A 144 -16.44 -4.06 -9.20
N ARG A 145 -15.31 -4.58 -9.70
CA ARG A 145 -14.30 -5.25 -8.85
C ARG A 145 -13.44 -4.29 -8.04
N TYR A 146 -13.30 -3.06 -8.48
CA TYR A 146 -12.54 -2.04 -7.78
C TYR A 146 -13.30 -1.51 -6.57
N ARG A 147 -12.57 -1.28 -5.48
CA ARG A 147 -13.05 -0.56 -4.31
C ARG A 147 -12.14 0.62 -4.03
N LEU A 148 -12.73 1.68 -3.50
CA LEU A 148 -12.03 2.79 -2.88
C LEU A 148 -12.31 2.73 -1.37
N LEU A 149 -11.26 2.57 -0.56
CA LEU A 149 -11.31 2.68 0.88
C LEU A 149 -10.73 4.04 1.27
N LEU A 150 -11.58 4.92 1.82
CA LEU A 150 -11.16 6.21 2.37
C LEU A 150 -11.03 6.06 3.89
N VAL A 151 -9.85 6.34 4.43
CA VAL A 151 -9.55 6.29 5.86
C VAL A 151 -9.06 7.65 6.31
N ASP A 152 -9.67 8.18 7.36
CA ASP A 152 -9.25 9.37 8.11
C ASP A 152 -8.97 8.93 9.55
N ALA A 153 -7.72 9.08 9.98
CA ALA A 153 -7.22 8.62 11.27
C ALA A 153 -6.17 9.57 11.83
N GLU A 154 -5.95 9.59 13.15
CA GLU A 154 -4.93 10.46 13.76
C GLU A 154 -3.50 10.03 13.40
N LYS A 155 -3.27 8.71 13.24
CA LYS A 155 -1.93 8.14 13.00
C LYS A 155 -2.01 6.83 12.24
N ILE A 156 -0.98 6.54 11.45
CA ILE A 156 -0.75 5.22 10.85
C ILE A 156 0.46 4.58 11.53
N GLU A 157 0.28 3.38 12.07
CA GLU A 157 1.34 2.53 12.60
C GLU A 157 1.58 1.35 11.65
N VAL A 158 2.84 0.99 11.45
CA VAL A 158 3.21 -0.21 10.71
C VAL A 158 3.74 -1.23 11.70
N ILE A 159 3.24 -2.45 11.62
CA ILE A 159 3.71 -3.58 12.43
C ILE A 159 4.19 -4.65 11.46
N GLU A 160 5.50 -4.89 11.46
CA GLU A 160 6.18 -5.78 10.52
C GLU A 160 7.50 -6.30 11.12
N ASN A 161 8.10 -7.30 10.48
CA ASN A 161 9.41 -7.85 10.84
C ASN A 161 10.21 -8.27 9.59
N HIS A 162 10.00 -7.55 8.48
CA HIS A 162 10.49 -7.86 7.14
C HIS A 162 12.01 -7.92 7.07
N GLU A 163 12.73 -7.01 7.73
CA GLU A 163 14.22 -7.02 7.71
C GLU A 163 14.76 -8.33 8.30
N LYS A 164 14.22 -8.80 9.43
CA LYS A 164 14.64 -10.07 10.02
C LYS A 164 14.25 -11.28 9.18
N ILE A 165 13.07 -11.24 8.56
CA ILE A 165 12.62 -12.27 7.61
C ILE A 165 13.60 -12.33 6.44
N TRP A 166 14.01 -11.17 5.92
CA TRP A 166 14.99 -11.04 4.84
C TRP A 166 16.38 -11.55 5.25
N GLU A 167 16.90 -11.10 6.39
CA GLU A 167 18.19 -11.53 6.95
C GLU A 167 18.23 -13.05 7.12
N SER A 168 17.17 -13.64 7.67
CA SER A 168 17.09 -15.09 7.86
C SER A 168 16.98 -15.86 6.55
N HIS A 169 16.38 -15.29 5.51
CA HIS A 169 16.17 -15.96 4.23
C HIS A 169 17.42 -15.94 3.36
N PHE A 170 18.17 -14.83 3.39
CA PHE A 170 19.39 -14.64 2.61
C PHE A 170 20.67 -14.81 3.43
N ASP A 171 20.60 -15.38 4.65
CA ASP A 171 21.74 -15.54 5.56
C ASP A 171 22.57 -14.24 5.73
N ASN A 172 21.87 -13.12 5.95
CA ASN A 172 22.40 -11.74 6.06
C ASN A 172 23.01 -11.16 4.77
N GLN A 173 22.86 -11.83 3.62
CA GLN A 173 23.25 -11.28 2.32
C GLN A 173 22.17 -10.32 1.78
N TYR A 174 22.56 -9.42 0.87
CA TYR A 174 21.67 -8.50 0.15
C TYR A 174 20.86 -7.53 1.04
N LEU A 175 21.31 -7.27 2.26
CA LEU A 175 20.64 -6.37 3.19
C LEU A 175 20.65 -4.91 2.71
N ASP A 176 21.70 -4.53 2.00
CA ASP A 176 21.81 -3.28 1.26
C ASP A 176 20.68 -3.13 0.23
N ILE A 177 20.39 -4.17 -0.56
CA ILE A 177 19.28 -4.17 -1.54
C ILE A 177 17.93 -4.01 -0.83
N TYR A 178 17.71 -4.74 0.28
CA TYR A 178 16.50 -4.58 1.09
C TYR A 178 16.34 -3.14 1.59
N ARG A 179 17.40 -2.57 2.17
CA ARG A 179 17.39 -1.23 2.75
C ARG A 179 17.19 -0.16 1.67
N GLU A 180 17.83 -0.30 0.52
CA GLU A 180 17.63 0.58 -0.62
C GLU A 180 16.17 0.52 -1.08
N TYR A 181 15.62 -0.67 -1.31
CA TYR A 181 14.23 -0.83 -1.70
C TYR A 181 13.26 -0.25 -0.65
N ARG A 182 13.47 -0.53 0.64
CA ARG A 182 12.53 -0.15 1.71
C ARG A 182 12.60 1.33 2.07
N TYR A 183 13.79 1.89 2.19
CA TYR A 183 14.01 3.22 2.76
C TYR A 183 14.21 4.33 1.72
N THR A 184 14.42 3.99 0.44
CA THR A 184 14.40 5.00 -0.62
C THR A 184 12.99 5.52 -0.81
N PHE A 185 12.77 6.80 -0.52
CA PHE A 185 11.46 7.42 -0.70
C PHE A 185 11.14 7.52 -2.20
N PRO A 186 9.95 7.11 -2.66
CA PRO A 186 9.63 7.12 -4.08
C PRO A 186 9.58 8.56 -4.62
N GLU A 187 10.14 8.76 -5.80
CA GLU A 187 9.98 10.00 -6.55
C GLU A 187 9.05 9.73 -7.74
N LEU A 188 7.95 10.48 -7.83
CA LEU A 188 7.09 10.42 -9.00
C LEU A 188 7.75 11.24 -10.12
N LEU A 189 8.24 10.53 -11.12
CA LEU A 189 8.80 11.11 -12.34
C LEU A 189 7.75 11.04 -13.45
N THR A 190 7.64 12.11 -14.25
CA THR A 190 6.94 12.00 -15.52
C THR A 190 7.84 11.21 -16.46
N LYS A 191 7.30 10.18 -17.12
CA LYS A 191 8.03 9.46 -18.17
C LYS A 191 8.26 10.41 -19.35
N ASN A 192 9.27 11.28 -19.24
CA ASN A 192 9.90 12.07 -20.30
C ASN A 192 11.26 12.64 -19.82
N GLY A 193 11.95 11.95 -18.91
CA GLY A 193 13.25 12.33 -18.35
C GLY A 193 14.34 11.28 -18.58
N ALA A 194 14.38 10.68 -19.77
CA ALA A 194 15.50 9.88 -20.27
C ALA A 194 16.01 10.50 -21.58
#